data_AF-A0A1H0HF19-F1
#
_entry.id   AF-A0A1H0HF19-F1
#
_cell.length_a   1.000
_cell.length_b   1.000
_cell.length_c   1.000
_cell.angle_alpha   90.00
_cell.angle_beta   90.00
_cell.angle_gamma   90.00
#
_symmetry.space_group_name_H-M   'P 1'
#
loop_
_entity.id
_entity.type
_entity.pdbx_description
1 polymer ?
#
loop_
_entity_poly.entity_id
_entity_poly.type
_entity_poly.pdbx_seq_one_letter_code
_entity_poly.pdbx_strand_id
1 'polypeptide(L)'
;MSHLFAHLYRLRNIKRWSLMRNLQPENVAEHTLNVALIVHALCSIARDVFGKDVPTEKIVLAACFHDASELFTSDVPTPVKYHNEDILKQFRILEELATARLLNMVPNELLESYRPLIRDVDLEVRRWIKAADLCDAYVKCKSEIAAGNREFASAEKQVRLALYQMDMREVDYFLEHFAPSFEMTLDEISISSNRLTTDMIPEMQAGVYEVNTKNEIIAELHTLNEEGHIMIHKDCTEGPEIIVGVQQFLNERGIRHVVFTRGDYTELHLSE
;
A
#
# COMPACT_ATOMS: atom_id res chain seq x y z
N MET A 1 0.85 -38.72 13.79
CA MET A 1 1.65 -37.75 13.02
C MET A 1 0.68 -36.83 12.29
N SER A 2 0.84 -35.51 12.39
CA SER A 2 0.01 -34.53 11.67
C SER A 2 0.79 -33.91 10.52
N HIS A 3 0.10 -33.68 9.39
CA HIS A 3 0.66 -33.00 8.22
C HIS A 3 0.13 -31.56 8.09
N LEU A 4 -0.64 -31.05 9.06
CA LEU A 4 -1.31 -29.75 9.01
C LEU A 4 -0.32 -28.62 8.66
N PHE A 5 0.76 -28.47 9.44
CA PHE A 5 1.72 -27.41 9.21
C PHE A 5 2.51 -27.60 7.92
N ALA A 6 2.84 -28.82 7.51
CA ALA A 6 3.49 -29.08 6.22
C ALA A 6 2.62 -28.63 5.03
N HIS A 7 1.30 -28.66 5.23
CA HIS A 7 0.29 -28.16 4.32
C HIS A 7 0.13 -26.63 4.41
N LEU A 8 0.00 -26.04 5.60
CA LEU A 8 -0.09 -24.58 5.77
C LEU A 8 1.14 -23.84 5.21
N TYR A 9 2.34 -24.41 5.35
CA TYR A 9 3.56 -23.86 4.74
C TYR A 9 3.52 -23.85 3.21
N ARG A 10 2.56 -24.50 2.56
CA ARG A 10 2.36 -24.46 1.10
C ARG A 10 1.44 -23.35 0.65
N LEU A 11 0.79 -22.58 1.55
CA LEU A 11 0.02 -21.40 1.18
C LEU A 11 0.86 -20.38 0.38
N ARG A 12 2.18 -20.33 0.62
CA ARG A 12 3.12 -19.52 -0.18
C ARG A 12 3.19 -19.88 -1.67
N ASN A 13 2.72 -21.06 -2.04
CA ASN A 13 2.73 -21.54 -3.43
C ASN A 13 1.41 -21.24 -4.15
N ILE A 14 0.40 -20.74 -3.45
CA ILE A 14 -0.93 -20.46 -3.99
C ILE A 14 -0.96 -18.98 -4.35
N LYS A 15 -0.99 -18.70 -5.65
CA LYS A 15 -0.97 -17.33 -6.16
C LYS A 15 -2.37 -16.74 -6.12
N ARG A 16 -2.47 -15.49 -5.65
CA ARG A 16 -3.67 -14.68 -5.77
C ARG A 16 -3.66 -13.90 -7.08
N TRP A 17 -4.83 -13.40 -7.49
CA TRP A 17 -4.98 -12.57 -8.70
C TRP A 17 -4.48 -13.27 -9.97
N SER A 18 -4.61 -14.60 -10.03
CA SER A 18 -3.99 -15.46 -11.04
C SER A 18 -4.44 -15.21 -12.48
N LEU A 19 -5.58 -14.54 -12.66
CA LEU A 19 -6.13 -14.17 -13.97
C LEU A 19 -5.78 -12.74 -14.41
N MET A 20 -5.00 -12.00 -13.62
CA MET A 20 -4.59 -10.64 -13.92
C MET A 20 -3.08 -10.56 -14.13
N ARG A 21 -2.60 -9.63 -14.96
CA ARG A 21 -1.18 -9.32 -14.99
C ARG A 21 -0.83 -8.59 -13.70
N ASN A 22 0.03 -9.19 -12.88
CA ASN A 22 0.51 -8.59 -11.65
C ASN A 22 1.91 -8.01 -11.89
N LEU A 23 2.15 -6.76 -11.53
CA LEU A 23 3.51 -6.22 -11.47
C LEU A 23 4.25 -6.80 -10.26
N GLN A 24 3.56 -6.93 -9.13
CA GLN A 24 4.07 -7.61 -7.94
C GLN A 24 3.21 -8.85 -7.66
N PRO A 25 3.69 -10.08 -7.87
CA PRO A 25 2.93 -11.27 -7.52
C PRO A 25 2.64 -11.34 -6.02
N GLU A 26 1.47 -11.86 -5.66
CA GLU A 26 1.02 -12.07 -4.28
C GLU A 26 0.63 -13.54 -4.08
N ASN A 27 0.93 -14.10 -2.92
CA ASN A 27 0.47 -15.43 -2.51
C ASN A 27 -0.42 -15.39 -1.26
N VAL A 28 -1.13 -16.49 -1.00
CA VAL A 28 -2.08 -16.58 0.13
C VAL A 28 -1.38 -16.40 1.49
N ALA A 29 -0.12 -16.80 1.64
CA ALA A 29 0.60 -16.61 2.90
C ALA A 29 0.93 -15.13 3.19
N GLU A 30 1.35 -14.37 2.17
CA GLU A 30 1.56 -12.91 2.26
C GLU A 30 0.25 -12.20 2.57
N HIS A 31 -0.80 -12.50 1.80
CA HIS A 31 -2.14 -11.96 2.02
C HIS A 31 -2.65 -12.25 3.45
N THR A 32 -2.52 -13.49 3.93
CA THR A 32 -2.95 -13.87 5.28
C THR A 32 -2.25 -13.04 6.36
N LEU A 33 -0.95 -12.75 6.20
CA LEU A 33 -0.23 -11.88 7.11
C LEU A 33 -0.75 -10.44 7.04
N ASN A 34 -0.91 -9.89 5.84
CA ASN A 34 -1.41 -8.53 5.67
C ASN A 34 -2.81 -8.35 6.27
N VAL A 35 -3.72 -9.28 6.01
CA VAL A 35 -5.08 -9.27 6.59
C VAL A 35 -5.02 -9.32 8.10
N ALA A 36 -4.17 -10.15 8.71
CA ALA A 36 -4.03 -10.20 10.17
C ALA A 36 -3.52 -8.86 10.75
N LEU A 37 -2.57 -8.20 10.08
CA LEU A 37 -2.07 -6.87 10.47
C LEU A 37 -3.15 -5.79 10.33
N ILE A 38 -3.93 -5.82 9.25
CA ILE A 38 -5.02 -4.89 9.02
C ILE A 38 -6.16 -5.13 10.03
N VAL A 39 -6.50 -6.38 10.34
CA VAL A 39 -7.45 -6.70 11.42
C VAL A 39 -7.01 -6.06 12.73
N HIS A 40 -5.74 -6.21 13.10
CA HIS A 40 -5.20 -5.56 14.30
C HIS A 40 -5.35 -4.04 14.25
N ALA A 41 -5.07 -3.41 13.10
CA ALA A 41 -5.25 -1.97 12.91
C ALA A 41 -6.72 -1.56 13.07
N LEU A 42 -7.65 -2.22 12.39
CA LEU A 42 -9.10 -1.94 12.48
C LEU A 42 -9.62 -2.09 13.90
N CYS A 43 -9.23 -3.16 14.61
CA CYS A 43 -9.63 -3.39 15.99
C CYS A 43 -9.04 -2.32 16.93
N SER A 44 -7.79 -1.92 16.71
CA SER A 44 -7.13 -0.87 17.50
C SER A 44 -7.77 0.50 17.27
N ILE A 45 -8.10 0.84 16.01
CA ILE A 45 -8.87 2.05 15.69
C ILE A 45 -10.23 2.02 16.41
N ALA A 46 -10.95 0.91 16.31
CA ALA A 46 -12.25 0.75 16.94
C ALA A 46 -12.19 0.96 18.47
N ARG A 47 -11.19 0.37 19.12
CA ARG A 47 -10.98 0.48 20.57
C ARG A 47 -10.47 1.85 20.99
N ASP A 48 -9.37 2.31 20.40
CA ASP A 48 -8.61 3.44 20.91
C ASP A 48 -9.12 4.78 20.36
N VAL A 49 -9.67 4.80 19.14
CA VAL A 49 -10.21 6.02 18.51
C VAL A 49 -11.72 6.14 18.73
N PHE A 50 -12.45 5.03 18.66
CA PHE A 50 -13.92 5.04 18.75
C PHE A 50 -14.50 4.47 20.05
N GLY A 51 -13.67 4.01 20.98
CA GLY A 51 -14.10 3.55 22.30
C GLY A 51 -14.96 2.28 22.27
N LYS A 52 -14.86 1.45 21.23
CA LYS A 52 -15.58 0.17 21.12
C LYS A 52 -14.84 -0.92 21.90
N ASP A 53 -15.59 -1.83 22.53
CA ASP A 53 -15.01 -3.05 23.08
C ASP A 53 -14.94 -4.13 21.98
N VAL A 54 -13.72 -4.58 21.65
CA VAL A 54 -13.46 -5.49 20.53
C VAL A 54 -12.44 -6.55 20.96
N PRO A 55 -12.75 -7.86 20.84
CA PRO A 55 -11.85 -8.94 21.24
C PRO A 55 -10.72 -9.14 20.21
N THR A 56 -9.78 -8.20 20.17
CA THR A 56 -8.76 -8.04 19.11
C THR A 56 -7.95 -9.31 18.89
N GLU A 57 -7.45 -9.93 19.96
CA GLU A 57 -6.59 -11.11 19.90
C GLU A 57 -7.32 -12.31 19.28
N LYS A 58 -8.61 -12.48 19.60
CA LYS A 58 -9.46 -13.54 19.03
C LYS A 58 -9.63 -13.34 17.53
N ILE A 59 -9.88 -12.10 17.10
CA ILE A 59 -10.13 -11.78 15.69
C ILE A 59 -8.84 -11.92 14.87
N VAL A 60 -7.72 -11.42 15.38
CA VAL A 60 -6.40 -11.57 14.73
C VAL A 60 -6.04 -13.05 14.58
N LEU A 61 -6.23 -13.85 15.63
CA LEU A 61 -5.94 -15.28 15.57
C LEU A 61 -6.82 -16.01 14.54
N ALA A 62 -8.10 -15.65 14.43
CA ALA A 62 -8.99 -16.20 13.39
C ALA A 62 -8.57 -15.75 11.98
N ALA A 63 -8.11 -14.50 11.82
CA ALA A 63 -7.60 -13.98 10.55
C ALA A 63 -6.41 -14.79 10.01
N CYS A 64 -5.54 -15.30 10.89
CA CYS A 64 -4.42 -16.16 10.50
C CYS A 64 -4.82 -17.48 9.82
N PHE A 65 -6.09 -17.89 9.89
CA PHE A 65 -6.61 -19.13 9.30
C PHE A 65 -7.70 -18.90 8.24
N HIS A 66 -8.07 -17.65 7.93
CA HIS A 66 -9.28 -17.36 7.16
C HIS A 66 -9.29 -17.97 5.75
N ASP A 67 -8.13 -17.96 5.07
CA ASP A 67 -7.95 -18.54 3.73
C ASP A 67 -7.19 -19.89 3.77
N ALA A 68 -7.08 -20.53 4.95
CA ALA A 68 -6.35 -21.80 5.06
C ALA A 68 -6.93 -22.90 4.15
N SER A 69 -8.25 -22.87 3.90
CA SER A 69 -8.94 -23.83 3.01
C SER A 69 -8.51 -23.73 1.55
N GLU A 70 -7.93 -22.60 1.13
CA GLU A 70 -7.43 -22.39 -0.24
C GLU A 70 -6.32 -23.35 -0.60
N LEU A 71 -5.67 -23.97 0.39
CA LEU A 71 -4.78 -25.11 0.19
C LEU A 71 -5.35 -26.21 -0.72
N PHE A 72 -6.66 -26.46 -0.63
CA PHE A 72 -7.32 -27.52 -1.38
C PHE A 72 -8.17 -26.98 -2.54
N THR A 73 -8.62 -25.74 -2.45
CA THR A 73 -9.50 -25.15 -3.47
C THR A 73 -8.74 -24.29 -4.49
N SER A 74 -7.49 -23.93 -4.19
CA SER A 74 -6.77 -22.79 -4.79
C SER A 74 -7.47 -21.44 -4.48
N ASP A 75 -6.79 -20.34 -4.76
CA ASP A 75 -7.43 -19.03 -4.92
C ASP A 75 -8.32 -19.06 -6.17
N VAL A 76 -9.59 -18.70 -6.00
CA VAL A 76 -10.58 -18.65 -7.08
C VAL A 76 -11.06 -17.22 -7.22
N PRO A 77 -10.79 -16.55 -8.34
CA PRO A 77 -11.17 -15.16 -8.53
C PRO A 77 -12.66 -14.90 -8.37
N THR A 78 -13.01 -13.78 -7.72
CA THR A 78 -14.39 -13.34 -7.46
C THR A 78 -15.31 -13.45 -8.69
N PRO A 79 -14.93 -13.00 -9.90
CA PRO A 79 -15.80 -13.11 -11.08
C PRO A 79 -16.18 -14.55 -11.45
N VAL A 80 -15.32 -15.53 -11.14
CA VAL A 80 -15.58 -16.95 -11.36
C VAL A 80 -16.51 -17.49 -10.27
N LYS A 81 -16.24 -17.15 -8.99
CA LYS A 81 -17.03 -17.62 -7.84
C LYS A 81 -18.49 -17.15 -7.89
N TYR A 82 -18.74 -15.95 -8.41
CA TYR A 82 -20.07 -15.33 -8.47
C TYR A 82 -20.69 -15.32 -9.88
N HIS A 83 -20.20 -16.17 -10.80
CA HIS A 83 -20.73 -16.22 -12.17
C HIS A 83 -22.22 -16.62 -12.22
N ASN A 84 -22.64 -17.57 -11.36
CA ASN A 84 -24.05 -17.88 -11.11
C ASN A 84 -24.24 -18.56 -9.75
N GLU A 85 -25.49 -18.64 -9.29
CA GLU A 85 -25.87 -19.21 -7.98
C GLU A 85 -25.51 -20.70 -7.84
N ASP A 86 -25.62 -21.48 -8.91
CA ASP A 86 -25.30 -22.91 -8.88
C ASP A 86 -23.80 -23.13 -8.63
N ILE A 87 -22.94 -22.39 -9.34
CA ILE A 87 -21.49 -22.39 -9.17
C ILE A 87 -21.14 -21.95 -7.76
N LEU A 88 -21.73 -20.85 -7.27
CA LEU A 88 -21.49 -20.36 -5.91
C LEU A 88 -21.84 -21.41 -4.86
N LYS A 89 -22.95 -22.13 -5.03
CA LYS A 89 -23.35 -23.23 -4.15
C LYS A 89 -22.34 -24.38 -4.18
N GLN A 90 -21.83 -24.76 -5.36
CA GLN A 90 -20.79 -25.79 -5.46
C GLN A 90 -19.48 -25.35 -4.78
N PHE A 91 -19.11 -24.08 -4.90
CA PHE A 91 -17.94 -23.55 -4.21
C PHE A 91 -18.08 -23.60 -2.69
N ARG A 92 -19.26 -23.27 -2.14
CA ARG A 92 -19.51 -23.40 -0.68
C ARG A 92 -19.35 -24.85 -0.20
N ILE A 93 -19.88 -25.82 -0.95
CA ILE A 93 -19.70 -27.24 -0.64
C ILE A 93 -18.21 -27.62 -0.68
N LEU A 94 -17.48 -27.16 -1.70
CA LEU A 94 -16.06 -27.41 -1.84
C LEU A 94 -15.25 -26.81 -0.67
N GLU A 95 -15.57 -25.59 -0.24
CA GLU A 95 -14.98 -24.92 0.92
C GLU A 95 -15.25 -25.68 2.22
N GLU A 96 -16.47 -26.18 2.43
CA GLU A 96 -16.82 -27.00 3.60
C GLU A 96 -16.01 -28.31 3.63
N LEU A 97 -15.84 -28.97 2.49
CA LEU A 97 -15.03 -30.18 2.35
C LEU A 97 -13.54 -29.90 2.60
N ALA A 98 -13.02 -28.79 2.07
CA ALA A 98 -11.65 -28.34 2.30
C ALA A 98 -11.40 -28.04 3.80
N THR A 99 -12.34 -27.34 4.44
CA THR A 99 -12.34 -27.04 5.87
C THR A 99 -12.36 -28.31 6.71
N ALA A 100 -13.22 -29.28 6.35
CA ALA A 100 -13.26 -30.57 7.01
C ALA A 100 -11.95 -31.34 6.88
N ARG A 101 -11.34 -31.29 5.68
CA ARG A 101 -10.05 -31.93 5.42
C ARG A 101 -8.93 -31.31 6.24
N LEU A 102 -8.89 -29.98 6.40
CA LEU A 102 -7.94 -29.29 7.28
C LEU A 102 -8.10 -29.76 8.74
N LEU A 103 -9.33 -29.75 9.25
CA LEU A 103 -9.60 -30.14 10.64
C LEU A 103 -9.23 -31.61 10.91
N ASN A 104 -9.43 -32.51 9.95
CA ASN A 104 -9.01 -33.90 10.06
C ASN A 104 -7.48 -34.08 10.13
N MET A 105 -6.70 -33.06 9.76
CA MET A 105 -5.24 -33.08 9.92
C MET A 105 -4.80 -32.60 11.31
N VAL A 106 -5.66 -31.93 12.08
CA VAL A 106 -5.36 -31.49 13.44
C VAL A 106 -5.32 -32.72 14.35
N PRO A 107 -4.29 -32.91 15.19
CA PRO A 107 -4.30 -33.94 16.23
C PRO A 107 -5.55 -33.82 17.12
N ASN A 108 -6.16 -34.94 17.50
CA ASN A 108 -7.42 -34.96 18.24
C ASN A 108 -7.37 -34.12 19.54
N GLU A 109 -6.21 -34.11 20.21
CA GLU A 109 -5.96 -33.39 21.45
C GLU A 109 -5.96 -31.86 21.25
N LEU A 110 -5.76 -31.38 20.02
CA LEU A 110 -5.71 -29.97 19.66
C LEU A 110 -6.97 -29.50 18.92
N LEU A 111 -7.88 -30.41 18.56
CA LEU A 111 -9.01 -30.12 17.67
C LEU A 111 -9.87 -28.95 18.18
N GLU A 112 -10.12 -28.89 19.49
CA GLU A 112 -10.91 -27.84 20.13
C GLU A 112 -10.25 -26.45 20.04
N SER A 113 -8.92 -26.38 19.93
CA SER A 113 -8.19 -25.12 19.74
C SER A 113 -8.27 -24.59 18.30
N TYR A 114 -8.41 -25.47 17.30
CA TYR A 114 -8.41 -25.09 15.88
C TYR A 114 -9.81 -24.96 15.28
N ARG A 115 -10.78 -25.73 15.79
CA ARG A 115 -12.18 -25.70 15.34
C ARG A 115 -12.78 -24.28 15.30
N PRO A 116 -12.67 -23.43 16.34
CA PRO A 116 -13.23 -22.08 16.31
C PRO A 116 -12.46 -21.11 15.39
N LEU A 117 -11.26 -21.47 14.94
CA LEU A 117 -10.44 -20.66 14.02
C LEU A 117 -10.71 -20.99 12.56
N ILE A 118 -11.08 -22.25 12.27
CA ILE A 118 -11.19 -22.77 10.90
C ILE A 118 -12.65 -22.93 10.46
N ARG A 119 -13.54 -23.42 11.33
CA ARG A 119 -14.93 -23.74 10.95
C ARG A 119 -15.95 -22.89 11.69
N ASP A 120 -15.87 -22.90 13.02
CA ASP A 120 -16.91 -22.34 13.89
C ASP A 120 -16.59 -20.87 14.24
N VAL A 121 -16.09 -20.12 13.25
CA VAL A 121 -15.76 -18.70 13.39
C VAL A 121 -17.04 -17.89 13.52
N ASP A 122 -17.13 -17.10 14.59
CA ASP A 122 -18.25 -16.20 14.90
C ASP A 122 -18.56 -15.24 13.73
N LEU A 123 -19.83 -14.95 13.47
CA LEU A 123 -20.26 -14.03 12.42
C LEU A 123 -19.69 -12.63 12.60
N GLU A 124 -19.60 -12.15 13.85
CA GLU A 124 -19.00 -10.85 14.14
C GLU A 124 -17.51 -10.86 13.80
N VAL A 125 -16.79 -11.90 14.21
CA VAL A 125 -15.36 -12.08 13.88
C VAL A 125 -15.17 -12.15 12.36
N ARG A 126 -16.03 -12.87 11.64
CA ARG A 126 -16.01 -12.93 10.17
C ARG A 126 -16.21 -11.56 9.52
N ARG A 127 -17.05 -10.69 10.10
CA ARG A 127 -17.25 -9.31 9.59
C ARG A 127 -15.95 -8.51 9.65
N TRP A 128 -15.22 -8.57 10.77
CA TRP A 128 -13.93 -7.89 10.92
C TRP A 128 -12.87 -8.42 9.95
N ILE A 129 -12.77 -9.74 9.82
CA ILE A 129 -11.85 -10.36 8.86
C ILE A 129 -12.23 -9.95 7.43
N LYS A 130 -13.53 -9.92 7.10
CA LYS A 130 -13.99 -9.51 5.78
C LYS A 130 -13.66 -8.05 5.47
N ALA A 131 -13.80 -7.15 6.45
CA ALA A 131 -13.39 -5.76 6.29
C ALA A 131 -11.89 -5.66 5.98
N ALA A 132 -11.05 -6.39 6.72
CA ALA A 132 -9.61 -6.38 6.51
C ALA A 132 -9.18 -7.02 5.18
N ASP A 133 -9.79 -8.14 4.77
CA ASP A 133 -9.61 -8.77 3.45
C ASP A 133 -9.92 -7.78 2.31
N LEU A 134 -11.03 -7.03 2.43
CA LEU A 134 -11.36 -5.99 1.47
C LEU A 134 -10.37 -4.82 1.49
N CYS A 135 -9.89 -4.41 2.66
CA CYS A 135 -8.87 -3.36 2.77
C CYS A 135 -7.54 -3.80 2.12
N ASP A 136 -7.11 -5.04 2.34
CA ASP A 136 -5.90 -5.60 1.71
C ASP A 136 -6.05 -5.63 0.17
N ALA A 137 -7.17 -6.15 -0.32
CA ALA A 137 -7.49 -6.14 -1.75
C ALA A 137 -7.51 -4.71 -2.33
N TYR A 138 -8.00 -3.73 -1.58
CA TYR A 138 -8.01 -2.32 -1.99
C TYR A 138 -6.59 -1.76 -2.15
N VAL A 139 -5.74 -1.92 -1.13
CA VAL A 139 -4.36 -1.39 -1.18
C VAL A 139 -3.50 -2.12 -2.21
N LYS A 140 -3.77 -3.42 -2.47
CA LYS A 140 -3.20 -4.17 -3.59
C LYS A 140 -3.56 -3.54 -4.94
N CYS A 141 -4.84 -3.24 -5.15
CA CYS A 141 -5.29 -2.57 -6.38
C CYS A 141 -4.66 -1.19 -6.54
N LYS A 142 -4.58 -0.41 -5.45
CA LYS A 142 -3.99 0.94 -5.47
C LYS A 142 -2.51 0.91 -5.81
N SER A 143 -1.74 0.02 -5.18
CA SER A 143 -0.32 -0.19 -5.48
C SER A 143 -0.07 -0.56 -6.94
N GLU A 144 -0.87 -1.49 -7.49
CA GLU A 144 -0.75 -1.88 -8.90
C GLU A 144 -1.08 -0.72 -9.85
N ILE A 145 -2.14 0.05 -9.57
CA ILE A 145 -2.53 1.22 -10.37
C ILE A 145 -1.44 2.30 -10.32
N ALA A 146 -0.89 2.59 -9.15
CA ALA A 146 0.19 3.55 -8.97
C ALA A 146 1.46 3.15 -9.73
N ALA A 147 1.74 1.84 -9.80
CA ALA A 147 2.81 1.29 -10.64
C ALA A 147 2.46 1.26 -12.16
N GLY A 148 1.36 1.87 -12.58
CA GLY A 148 0.94 2.00 -13.98
C GLY A 148 0.06 0.87 -14.51
N ASN A 149 -0.32 -0.11 -13.67
CA ASN A 149 -1.14 -1.23 -14.07
C ASN A 149 -2.64 -0.94 -13.98
N ARG A 150 -3.22 -0.47 -15.08
CA ARG A 150 -4.65 -0.14 -15.17
C ARG A 150 -5.59 -1.34 -15.14
N GLU A 151 -5.09 -2.57 -15.22
CA GLU A 151 -5.93 -3.78 -15.16
C GLU A 151 -6.71 -3.87 -13.84
N PHE A 152 -6.14 -3.33 -12.75
CA PHE A 152 -6.76 -3.30 -11.43
C PHE A 152 -7.82 -2.20 -11.22
N ALA A 153 -8.01 -1.29 -12.17
CA ALA A 153 -8.93 -0.15 -12.00
C ALA A 153 -10.41 -0.56 -11.84
N SER A 154 -10.83 -1.68 -12.45
CA SER A 154 -12.21 -2.18 -12.28
C SER A 154 -12.38 -2.88 -10.92
N ALA A 155 -11.38 -3.66 -10.50
CA ALA A 155 -11.37 -4.33 -9.20
C ALA A 155 -11.36 -3.31 -8.05
N GLU A 156 -10.53 -2.25 -8.15
CA GLU A 156 -10.49 -1.15 -7.17
C GLU A 156 -11.88 -0.58 -6.90
N LYS A 157 -12.63 -0.25 -7.96
CA LYS A 157 -13.97 0.34 -7.82
C LYS A 157 -14.95 -0.61 -7.13
N GLN A 158 -14.90 -1.90 -7.47
CA GLN A 158 -15.77 -2.91 -6.89
C GLN A 158 -15.44 -3.13 -5.41
N VAL A 159 -14.16 -3.26 -5.07
CA VAL A 159 -13.69 -3.43 -3.70
C VAL A 159 -14.02 -2.19 -2.86
N ARG A 160 -13.81 -0.98 -3.40
CA ARG A 160 -14.16 0.27 -2.72
C ARG A 160 -15.66 0.37 -2.43
N LEU A 161 -16.51 -0.03 -3.37
CA LEU A 161 -17.96 -0.10 -3.12
C LEU A 161 -18.29 -1.10 -2.01
N ALA A 162 -17.66 -2.29 -2.02
CA ALA A 162 -17.86 -3.29 -0.98
C ALA A 162 -17.40 -2.78 0.40
N LEU A 163 -16.30 -2.03 0.47
CA LEU A 163 -15.82 -1.40 1.70
C LEU A 163 -16.83 -0.40 2.26
N TYR A 164 -17.43 0.46 1.43
CA TYR A 164 -18.48 1.38 1.88
C TYR A 164 -19.72 0.65 2.40
N GLN A 165 -20.04 -0.52 1.85
CA GLN A 165 -21.16 -1.33 2.31
C GLN A 165 -20.89 -2.03 3.65
N MET A 166 -19.64 -2.09 4.11
CA MET A 166 -19.32 -2.65 5.42
C MET A 166 -19.87 -1.81 6.57
N ASP A 167 -20.09 -0.51 6.36
CA ASP A 167 -20.62 0.45 7.35
C ASP A 167 -19.83 0.38 8.67
N MET A 168 -18.52 0.62 8.57
CA MET A 168 -17.55 0.50 9.66
C MET A 168 -16.66 1.75 9.69
N ARG A 169 -16.79 2.57 10.73
CA ARG A 169 -16.01 3.83 10.89
C ARG A 169 -14.51 3.59 10.92
N GLU A 170 -14.08 2.46 11.48
CA GLU A 170 -12.69 1.98 11.50
C GLU A 170 -12.14 1.70 10.09
N VAL A 171 -12.97 1.27 9.15
CA VAL A 171 -12.59 1.09 7.75
C VAL A 171 -12.39 2.45 7.10
N ASP A 172 -13.33 3.38 7.29
CA ASP A 172 -13.19 4.75 6.75
C ASP A 172 -11.92 5.43 7.29
N TYR A 173 -11.67 5.29 8.59
CA TYR A 173 -10.44 5.80 9.20
C TYR A 173 -9.19 5.19 8.56
N PHE A 174 -9.18 3.87 8.33
CA PHE A 174 -8.04 3.20 7.69
C PHE A 174 -7.81 3.70 6.26
N LEU A 175 -8.88 3.87 5.49
CA LEU A 175 -8.82 4.38 4.13
C LEU A 175 -8.35 5.83 4.06
N GLU A 176 -8.68 6.65 5.06
CA GLU A 176 -8.24 8.04 5.15
C GLU A 176 -6.77 8.17 5.58
N HIS A 177 -6.33 7.37 6.56
CA HIS A 177 -5.05 7.58 7.24
C HIS A 177 -3.91 6.68 6.76
N PHE A 178 -4.20 5.48 6.25
CA PHE A 178 -3.17 4.50 5.87
C PHE A 178 -3.16 4.18 4.37
N ALA A 179 -4.32 4.12 3.73
CA ALA A 179 -4.40 3.73 2.31
C ALA A 179 -3.69 4.68 1.31
N PRO A 180 -3.65 6.02 1.50
CA PRO A 180 -2.99 6.91 0.53
C PRO A 180 -1.51 6.61 0.32
N SER A 181 -0.80 6.16 1.36
CA SER A 181 0.63 5.85 1.28
C SER A 181 0.98 4.67 0.37
N PHE A 182 0.00 3.84 -0.02
CA PHE A 182 0.22 2.75 -0.98
C PHE A 182 0.32 3.22 -2.43
N GLU A 183 0.00 4.49 -2.71
CA GLU A 183 0.20 5.11 -4.01
C GLU A 183 1.52 5.87 -4.12
N MET A 184 2.23 6.00 -2.99
CA MET A 184 3.44 6.79 -2.88
C MET A 184 4.67 5.91 -3.12
N THR A 185 5.67 6.49 -3.74
CA THR A 185 7.02 5.95 -3.84
C THR A 185 7.70 5.92 -2.47
N LEU A 186 8.78 5.14 -2.36
CA LEU A 186 9.58 5.12 -1.12
C LEU A 186 10.09 6.51 -0.75
N ASP A 187 10.43 7.34 -1.75
CA ASP A 187 10.91 8.70 -1.53
C ASP A 187 9.82 9.62 -0.98
N GLU A 188 8.61 9.54 -1.52
CA GLU A 188 7.47 10.31 -1.02
C GLU A 188 7.07 9.90 0.41
N ILE A 189 7.26 8.62 0.78
CA ILE A 189 7.02 8.12 2.14
C ILE A 189 8.16 8.52 3.09
N SER A 190 9.38 8.65 2.57
CA SER A 190 10.59 8.89 3.36
C SER A 190 10.87 10.38 3.53
N ILE A 191 10.68 10.90 4.74
CA ILE A 191 11.13 12.27 5.11
C ILE A 191 12.65 12.43 4.87
N SER A 192 13.40 11.33 4.79
CA SER A 192 14.85 11.31 4.52
C SER A 192 15.26 11.50 3.06
N SER A 193 14.35 11.58 2.09
CA SER A 193 14.74 11.93 0.72
C SER A 193 15.21 13.39 0.63
N ASN A 194 14.77 14.24 1.56
CA ASN A 194 15.36 15.55 1.81
C ASN A 194 16.80 15.46 2.35
N ARG A 195 17.25 14.34 2.92
CA ARG A 195 18.61 14.21 3.45
C ARG A 195 19.66 14.03 2.37
N LEU A 196 19.37 13.39 1.24
CA LEU A 196 20.34 13.32 0.14
C LEU A 196 20.66 14.72 -0.41
N THR A 197 19.67 15.60 -0.43
CA THR A 197 19.80 16.97 -0.92
C THR A 197 20.33 17.92 0.16
N THR A 198 19.85 17.77 1.40
CA THR A 198 20.32 18.54 2.59
C THR A 198 21.72 18.10 3.07
N ASP A 199 22.14 16.85 2.89
CA ASP A 199 23.50 16.41 3.26
C ASP A 199 24.52 16.75 2.14
N MET A 200 24.06 16.96 0.91
CA MET A 200 24.89 17.52 -0.18
C MET A 200 25.01 19.05 -0.11
N ILE A 201 24.12 19.73 0.61
CA ILE A 201 24.14 21.17 0.86
C ILE A 201 24.20 21.41 2.38
N PRO A 202 25.38 21.57 2.99
CA PRO A 202 25.53 21.59 4.45
C PRO A 202 24.54 22.56 5.11
N GLU A 203 23.84 22.10 6.16
CA GLU A 203 22.90 22.91 6.94
C GLU A 203 23.46 24.32 7.22
N MET A 204 22.68 25.35 6.86
CA MET A 204 23.03 26.77 6.99
C MET A 204 23.51 27.17 8.41
N GLN A 205 23.25 26.35 9.43
CA GLN A 205 23.58 26.63 10.83
C GLN A 205 24.96 26.15 11.30
N ALA A 206 25.71 25.38 10.49
CA ALA A 206 27.01 24.84 10.93
C ALA A 206 28.23 25.72 10.60
N GLY A 207 28.06 26.89 9.96
CA GLY A 207 29.18 27.79 9.63
C GLY A 207 30.12 27.27 8.53
N VAL A 208 29.66 26.31 7.71
CA VAL A 208 30.42 25.71 6.59
C VAL A 208 29.94 26.20 5.21
N TYR A 209 28.79 26.88 5.13
CA TYR A 209 28.27 27.49 3.90
C TYR A 209 28.62 28.98 3.85
N GLU A 210 29.59 29.34 3.02
CA GLU A 210 29.77 30.75 2.62
C GLU A 210 28.69 31.10 1.60
N VAL A 211 27.89 32.13 1.87
CA VAL A 211 26.97 32.72 0.88
C VAL A 211 27.82 33.27 -0.25
N ASN A 212 27.77 32.58 -1.40
CA ASN A 212 28.43 32.97 -2.63
C ASN A 212 27.63 32.42 -3.81
N THR A 213 27.76 33.08 -4.95
CA THR A 213 27.02 32.77 -6.18
C THR A 213 27.04 31.29 -6.55
N LYS A 214 28.18 30.60 -6.38
CA LYS A 214 28.32 29.18 -6.77
C LYS A 214 27.43 28.28 -5.92
N ASN A 215 27.37 28.55 -4.63
CA ASN A 215 26.57 27.75 -3.72
C ASN A 215 25.06 28.04 -3.90
N GLU A 216 24.70 29.30 -4.16
CA GLU A 216 23.32 29.69 -4.49
C GLU A 216 22.83 29.03 -5.79
N ILE A 217 23.69 28.93 -6.82
CA ILE A 217 23.39 28.16 -8.05
C ILE A 217 23.05 26.70 -7.74
N ILE A 218 23.76 26.06 -6.81
CA ILE A 218 23.51 24.66 -6.45
C ILE A 218 22.16 24.52 -5.73
N ALA A 219 21.83 25.45 -4.84
CA ALA A 219 20.55 25.48 -4.15
C ALA A 219 19.39 25.64 -5.15
N GLU A 220 19.50 26.58 -6.08
CA GLU A 220 18.46 26.78 -7.11
C GLU A 220 18.35 25.60 -8.09
N LEU A 221 19.46 24.95 -8.47
CA LEU A 221 19.41 23.72 -9.28
C LEU A 221 18.66 22.59 -8.56
N HIS A 222 18.77 22.55 -7.24
CA HIS A 222 18.08 21.58 -6.41
C HIS A 222 16.58 21.89 -6.32
N THR A 223 16.20 23.13 -6.04
CA THR A 223 14.80 23.59 -6.09
C THR A 223 14.19 23.34 -7.47
N LEU A 224 14.93 23.61 -8.55
CA LEU A 224 14.49 23.35 -9.91
C LEU A 224 14.19 21.87 -10.18
N ASN A 225 14.98 20.96 -9.59
CA ASN A 225 14.79 19.52 -9.72
C ASN A 225 13.57 19.03 -8.91
N GLU A 226 13.32 19.59 -7.72
CA GLU A 226 12.19 19.19 -6.88
C GLU A 226 10.86 19.78 -7.34
N GLU A 227 10.84 21.08 -7.68
CA GLU A 227 9.61 21.81 -7.99
C GLU A 227 9.35 21.93 -9.50
N GLY A 228 10.30 21.49 -10.33
CA GLY A 228 10.26 21.65 -11.79
C GLY A 228 10.45 23.08 -12.28
N HIS A 229 10.57 24.05 -11.37
CA HIS A 229 10.78 25.46 -11.66
C HIS A 229 11.51 26.18 -10.51
N ILE A 230 12.08 27.34 -10.80
CA ILE A 230 12.63 28.28 -9.81
C ILE A 230 12.19 29.71 -10.13
N MET A 231 12.14 30.56 -9.11
CA MET A 231 11.81 31.98 -9.22
C MET A 231 12.85 32.83 -8.50
N ILE A 232 13.55 33.67 -9.26
CA ILE A 232 14.59 34.57 -8.73
C ILE A 232 14.14 36.01 -8.90
N HIS A 233 13.92 36.71 -7.80
CA HIS A 233 13.52 38.12 -7.80
C HIS A 233 14.66 39.04 -8.23
N LYS A 234 14.33 40.13 -8.94
CA LYS A 234 15.34 41.07 -9.49
C LYS A 234 16.02 41.96 -8.45
N ASP A 235 15.44 42.07 -7.26
CA ASP A 235 16.05 42.72 -6.09
C ASP A 235 17.17 41.88 -5.47
N CYS A 236 17.27 40.59 -5.82
CA CYS A 236 18.42 39.76 -5.49
C CYS A 236 19.66 40.22 -6.27
N THR A 237 20.68 40.69 -5.54
CA THR A 237 21.90 41.27 -6.13
C THR A 237 22.68 40.27 -6.97
N GLU A 238 22.69 39.00 -6.58
CA GLU A 238 23.38 37.90 -7.29
C GLU A 238 22.45 37.18 -8.29
N GLY A 239 21.17 37.55 -8.36
CA GLY A 239 20.14 36.89 -9.14
C GLY A 239 20.50 36.65 -10.62
N PRO A 240 21.05 37.64 -11.36
CA PRO A 240 21.47 37.45 -12.74
C PRO A 240 22.57 36.39 -12.91
N GLU A 241 23.54 36.33 -12.00
CA GLU A 241 24.65 35.37 -12.06
C GLU A 241 24.18 33.95 -11.73
N ILE A 242 23.25 33.84 -10.77
CA ILE A 242 22.61 32.57 -10.42
C ILE A 242 21.84 32.01 -11.62
N ILE A 243 21.01 32.83 -12.26
CA ILE A 243 20.25 32.45 -13.46
C ILE A 243 21.17 31.98 -14.60
N VAL A 244 22.31 32.64 -14.79
CA VAL A 244 23.31 32.24 -15.80
C VAL A 244 23.95 30.90 -15.43
N GLY A 245 24.34 30.72 -14.17
CA GLY A 245 24.96 29.48 -13.70
C GLY A 245 24.03 28.27 -13.80
N VAL A 246 22.76 28.43 -13.42
CA VAL A 246 21.72 27.40 -13.57
C VAL A 246 21.55 27.03 -15.05
N GLN A 247 21.36 28.03 -15.93
CA GLN A 247 21.23 27.78 -17.37
C GLN A 247 22.47 27.11 -17.97
N GLN A 248 23.67 27.52 -17.56
CA GLN A 248 24.91 26.90 -18.02
C GLN A 248 24.95 25.42 -17.66
N PHE A 249 24.65 25.07 -16.40
CA PHE A 249 24.63 23.68 -15.94
C PHE A 249 23.67 22.81 -16.77
N LEU A 250 22.47 23.33 -17.04
CA LEU A 250 21.43 22.64 -17.82
C LEU A 250 21.85 22.48 -19.29
N ASN A 251 22.36 23.54 -19.92
CA ASN A 251 22.81 23.55 -21.31
C ASN A 251 23.96 22.57 -21.55
N GLU A 252 24.95 22.53 -20.65
CA GLU A 252 26.09 21.59 -20.73
C GLU A 252 25.64 20.11 -20.70
N ARG A 253 24.49 19.83 -20.11
CA ARG A 253 23.92 18.48 -19.96
C ARG A 253 22.78 18.19 -20.93
N GLY A 254 22.47 19.12 -21.84
CA GLY A 254 21.39 18.98 -22.82
C GLY A 254 20.00 18.96 -22.19
N ILE A 255 19.84 19.50 -20.97
CA ILE A 255 18.56 19.56 -20.27
C ILE A 255 17.75 20.74 -20.82
N ARG A 256 16.58 20.45 -21.39
CA ARG A 256 15.68 21.45 -21.96
C ARG A 256 15.05 22.28 -20.85
N HIS A 257 15.04 23.60 -21.02
CA HIS A 257 14.46 24.54 -20.08
C HIS A 257 13.97 25.80 -20.79
N VAL A 258 13.08 26.54 -20.14
CA VAL A 258 12.55 27.81 -20.62
C VAL A 258 12.71 28.86 -19.53
N VAL A 259 13.08 30.09 -19.92
CA VAL A 259 13.24 31.21 -19.01
C VAL A 259 12.19 32.28 -19.32
N PHE A 260 11.46 32.71 -18.30
CA PHE A 260 10.48 33.79 -18.38
C PHE A 260 10.91 34.95 -17.49
N THR A 261 11.24 36.09 -18.10
CA THR A 261 11.47 37.31 -17.33
C THR A 261 10.17 38.10 -17.20
N ARG A 262 9.69 38.26 -15.97
CA ARG A 262 8.54 39.12 -15.63
C ARG A 262 9.02 40.38 -14.92
N GLY A 263 8.12 41.34 -14.70
CA GLY A 263 8.45 42.68 -14.19
C GLY A 263 9.46 42.65 -13.05
N ASP A 264 9.16 41.85 -12.01
CA ASP A 264 9.88 41.89 -10.74
C ASP A 264 10.73 40.63 -10.48
N TYR A 265 10.68 39.63 -11.35
CA TYR A 265 11.37 38.34 -11.16
C TYR A 265 11.66 37.63 -12.48
N THR A 266 12.53 36.62 -12.43
CA THR A 266 12.77 35.68 -13.54
C THR A 266 12.44 34.27 -13.08
N GLU A 267 11.61 33.58 -13.86
CA GLU A 267 11.30 32.16 -13.66
C GLU A 267 12.10 31.30 -14.64
N LEU A 268 12.55 30.14 -14.20
CA LEU A 268 13.14 29.11 -15.06
C LEU A 268 12.39 27.81 -14.82
N HIS A 269 11.93 27.16 -15.89
CA HIS A 269 11.15 25.91 -15.85
C HIS A 269 11.87 24.81 -16.62
N LEU A 270 11.87 23.59 -16.08
CA LEU A 270 12.28 22.41 -16.83
C LEU A 270 11.25 22.11 -17.92
N SER A 271 11.72 21.80 -19.13
CA SER A 271 10.87 21.37 -20.24
C SER A 271 11.05 19.88 -20.46
N GLU A 272 9.94 19.16 -20.58
CA GLU A 272 9.94 17.76 -21.04
C GLU A 272 10.57 17.60 -22.42
#